data_AF-A0A969K5K8-F1
#
_entry.id   AF-A0A969K5K8-F1
#
_cell.length_a   1.000
_cell.length_b   1.000
_cell.length_c   1.000
_cell.angle_alpha   90.00
_cell.angle_beta   90.00
_cell.angle_gamma   90.00
#
_symmetry.space_group_name_H-M   'P 1'
#
loop_
_entity.id
_entity.type
_entity.pdbx_description
1 polymer ?
#
loop_
_entity_poly.entity_id
_entity_poly.type
_entity_poly.pdbx_seq_one_letter_code
_entity_poly.pdbx_strand_id
1 'polypeptide(L)'
;MIHARSSPHFENPLFSVPAIALGLCLAIALLSALLGLGRPKVAVAIAIDLSSSTGNLAAYAEPGTLMNQEIEAVQAYLQQSSSTLKQPNEVKIFGFGGQTVPLTSGFLTDPKAAEAELIAKLDDSTLGSVLQPDSTNMNLAIAEASNALLQVQDRCRELLVVTDGNPTQPLEPQTLTQVIAQGIKINSIFVGVPDADLAKLGQMSTSTGGLLLASEASQLASSFKEKLFGNINSNIKWIIFWLGMAWISLMWMLILPLDRWVFQGMFGLKIDLAGRAALANALFWTTATLSVLWKVSGIPFINAC
;
A
#
# COMPACT_ATOMS: atom_id res chain seq x y z
N MET A 1 59.90 21.10 -10.64
CA MET A 1 59.01 19.94 -10.88
C MET A 1 58.71 19.30 -9.54
N ILE A 2 57.57 19.62 -8.93
CA ILE A 2 57.10 18.92 -7.73
C ILE A 2 56.32 17.71 -8.25
N HIS A 3 56.82 16.51 -7.98
CA HIS A 3 56.04 15.29 -8.19
C HIS A 3 54.79 15.36 -7.30
N ALA A 4 53.66 15.72 -7.90
CA ALA A 4 52.36 15.54 -7.30
C ALA A 4 52.17 14.03 -7.13
N ARG A 5 52.40 13.55 -5.91
CA ARG A 5 52.05 12.20 -5.50
C ARG A 5 50.54 12.09 -5.70
N SER A 6 50.11 11.38 -6.73
CA SER A 6 48.69 11.10 -6.97
C SER A 6 48.24 10.15 -5.87
N SER A 7 47.84 10.70 -4.72
CA SER A 7 47.11 9.94 -3.71
C SER A 7 45.91 9.31 -4.43
N PRO A 8 45.71 7.99 -4.35
CA PRO A 8 44.56 7.35 -4.98
C PRO A 8 43.30 8.04 -4.47
N HIS A 9 42.38 8.38 -5.38
CA HIS A 9 41.16 9.14 -5.06
C HIS A 9 40.34 8.57 -3.88
N PHE A 10 40.53 7.28 -3.57
CA PHE A 10 39.96 6.56 -2.44
C PHE A 10 40.43 7.04 -1.05
N GLU A 11 41.58 7.71 -0.92
CA GLU A 11 42.02 8.24 0.38
C GLU A 11 41.39 9.60 0.71
N ASN A 12 40.75 10.28 -0.26
CA ASN A 12 40.12 11.56 -0.03
C ASN A 12 38.75 11.38 0.66
N PRO A 13 38.53 11.94 1.87
CA PRO A 13 37.25 11.83 2.58
C PRO A 13 36.04 12.34 1.79
N LEU A 14 36.23 13.32 0.90
CA LEU A 14 35.18 13.87 0.03
C LEU A 14 34.71 12.85 -1.02
N PHE A 15 35.48 11.79 -1.27
CA PHE A 15 35.11 10.70 -2.17
C PHE A 15 34.76 9.43 -1.39
N SER A 16 35.59 9.04 -0.41
CA SER A 16 35.45 7.76 0.29
C SER A 16 34.21 7.70 1.18
N VAL A 17 33.87 8.76 1.90
CA VAL A 17 32.67 8.78 2.77
C VAL A 17 31.39 8.68 1.93
N PRO A 18 31.17 9.49 0.88
CA PRO A 18 30.01 9.33 0.01
C PRO A 18 29.99 7.98 -0.73
N ALA A 19 31.14 7.44 -1.13
CA ALA A 19 31.21 6.13 -1.77
C ALA A 19 30.78 4.99 -0.84
N ILE A 20 31.20 5.02 0.44
CA ILE A 20 30.74 4.04 1.46
C ILE A 20 29.24 4.20 1.67
N ALA A 21 28.75 5.43 1.83
CA ALA A 21 27.32 5.71 2.01
C ALA A 21 26.48 5.22 0.82
N LEU A 22 26.96 5.42 -0.41
CA LEU A 22 26.36 4.91 -1.63
C LEU A 22 26.24 3.37 -1.60
N GLY A 23 27.35 2.69 -1.29
CA GLY A 23 27.38 1.22 -1.18
C GLY A 23 26.40 0.70 -0.15
N LEU A 24 26.34 1.33 1.03
CA LEU A 24 25.38 0.97 2.09
C LEU A 24 23.93 1.21 1.65
N CYS A 25 23.61 2.36 1.07
CA CYS A 25 22.25 2.67 0.62
C CYS A 25 21.78 1.68 -0.46
N LEU A 26 22.64 1.34 -1.43
CA LEU A 26 22.33 0.35 -2.47
C LEU A 26 22.14 -1.06 -1.88
N ALA A 27 23.01 -1.46 -0.94
CA ALA A 27 22.87 -2.74 -0.27
C ALA A 27 21.54 -2.82 0.51
N ILE A 28 21.17 -1.77 1.25
CA ILE A 28 19.90 -1.75 1.98
C ILE A 28 18.70 -1.71 1.04
N ALA A 29 18.76 -0.97 -0.07
CA ALA A 29 17.72 -0.97 -1.09
C ALA A 29 17.51 -2.37 -1.69
N LEU A 30 18.61 -3.06 -2.02
CA LEU A 30 18.57 -4.42 -2.55
C LEU A 30 18.02 -5.41 -1.51
N LEU A 31 18.48 -5.34 -0.26
CA LEU A 31 17.95 -6.18 0.83
C LEU A 31 16.46 -5.91 1.08
N SER A 32 16.03 -4.65 0.97
CA SER A 32 14.60 -4.29 1.05
C SER A 32 13.81 -4.95 -0.08
N ALA A 33 14.30 -4.89 -1.32
CA ALA A 33 13.65 -5.53 -2.46
C ALA A 33 13.59 -7.07 -2.34
N LEU A 34 14.68 -7.72 -1.92
CA LEU A 34 14.79 -9.17 -1.87
C LEU A 34 14.13 -9.80 -0.64
N LEU A 35 14.26 -9.17 0.53
CA LEU A 35 13.82 -9.74 1.81
C LEU A 35 12.53 -9.11 2.34
N GLY A 36 11.99 -8.10 1.65
CA GLY A 36 10.82 -7.35 2.11
C GLY A 36 11.11 -6.54 3.39
N LEU A 37 12.34 -6.05 3.59
CA LEU A 37 12.63 -5.19 4.74
C LEU A 37 11.79 -3.91 4.66
N GLY A 38 11.21 -3.53 5.79
CA GLY A 38 10.37 -2.34 5.89
C GLY A 38 8.93 -2.54 5.43
N ARG A 39 8.47 -3.77 5.18
CA ARG A 39 7.02 -4.02 5.00
C ARG A 39 6.25 -3.54 6.23
N PRO A 40 5.16 -2.77 6.06
CA PRO A 40 4.38 -2.28 7.18
C PRO A 40 3.65 -3.43 7.88
N LYS A 41 3.35 -3.25 9.16
CA LYS A 41 2.33 -4.07 9.83
C LYS A 41 0.97 -3.54 9.40
N VAL A 42 0.09 -4.42 8.94
CA VAL A 42 -1.22 -4.01 8.40
C VAL A 42 -2.35 -4.64 9.21
N ALA A 43 -3.42 -3.86 9.38
CA ALA A 43 -4.74 -4.30 9.80
C ALA A 43 -5.71 -4.07 8.64
N VAL A 44 -6.44 -5.11 8.25
CA VAL A 44 -7.32 -5.11 7.09
C VAL A 44 -8.73 -5.43 7.53
N ALA A 45 -9.65 -4.50 7.31
CA ALA A 45 -11.07 -4.79 7.39
C ALA A 45 -11.57 -5.12 5.98
N ILE A 46 -12.16 -6.30 5.79
CA ILE A 46 -12.72 -6.73 4.51
C ILE A 46 -14.24 -6.67 4.62
N ALA A 47 -14.89 -5.83 3.85
CA ALA A 47 -16.35 -5.73 3.74
C ALA A 47 -16.80 -6.37 2.43
N ILE A 48 -17.57 -7.45 2.54
CA ILE A 48 -18.06 -8.26 1.44
C ILE A 48 -19.56 -8.02 1.27
N ASP A 49 -20.00 -7.76 0.04
CA ASP A 49 -21.40 -7.54 -0.30
C ASP A 49 -22.16 -8.87 -0.35
N LEU A 50 -22.98 -9.12 0.67
CA LEU A 50 -23.81 -10.32 0.79
C LEU A 50 -25.29 -10.02 0.53
N SER A 51 -25.58 -8.94 -0.19
CA SER A 51 -26.94 -8.58 -0.59
C SER A 51 -27.50 -9.54 -1.63
N SER A 52 -28.82 -9.53 -1.83
CA SER A 52 -29.48 -10.46 -2.75
C SER A 52 -29.12 -10.22 -4.23
N SER A 53 -28.48 -9.08 -4.55
CA SER A 53 -27.92 -8.83 -5.87
C SER A 53 -26.63 -9.63 -6.13
N THR A 54 -25.87 -9.99 -5.09
CA THR A 54 -24.66 -10.82 -5.20
C THR A 54 -24.95 -12.32 -5.11
N GLY A 55 -26.14 -12.71 -4.63
CA GLY A 55 -26.65 -14.06 -4.68
C GLY A 55 -27.56 -14.42 -3.50
N ASN A 56 -27.96 -15.68 -3.40
CA ASN A 56 -28.66 -16.20 -2.23
C ASN A 56 -27.63 -16.66 -1.20
N LEU A 57 -27.67 -16.15 0.03
CA LEU A 57 -26.77 -16.54 1.12
C LEU A 57 -26.67 -18.06 1.31
N ALA A 58 -27.76 -18.80 1.10
CA ALA A 58 -27.76 -20.28 1.18
C ALA A 58 -26.90 -20.97 0.11
N ALA A 59 -26.52 -20.24 -0.95
CA ALA A 59 -25.74 -20.71 -2.09
C ALA A 59 -24.29 -20.18 -2.06
N TYR A 60 -23.79 -19.66 -0.93
CA TYR A 60 -22.42 -19.13 -0.83
C TYR A 60 -21.33 -20.18 -1.13
N ALA A 61 -21.65 -21.46 -0.91
CA ALA A 61 -20.79 -22.58 -1.23
C ALA A 61 -21.03 -23.16 -2.64
N GLU A 62 -22.00 -22.64 -3.41
CA GLU A 62 -22.28 -23.10 -4.77
C GLU A 62 -21.24 -22.53 -5.76
N PRO A 63 -20.46 -23.39 -6.43
CA PRO A 63 -19.41 -22.94 -7.33
C PRO A 63 -19.94 -22.08 -8.48
N GLY A 64 -19.22 -21.00 -8.78
CA GLY A 64 -19.53 -20.12 -9.91
C GLY A 64 -20.56 -19.01 -9.62
N THR A 65 -21.06 -18.90 -8.39
CA THR A 65 -21.80 -17.73 -7.93
C THR A 65 -20.83 -16.58 -7.59
N LEU A 66 -21.29 -15.33 -7.66
CA LEU A 66 -20.48 -14.16 -7.31
C LEU A 66 -20.05 -14.21 -5.84
N MET A 67 -21.01 -14.43 -4.94
CA MET A 67 -20.72 -14.57 -3.51
C MET A 67 -19.70 -15.70 -3.23
N ASN A 68 -19.80 -16.86 -3.89
CA ASN A 68 -18.79 -17.91 -3.74
C ASN A 68 -17.38 -17.42 -4.12
N GLN A 69 -17.25 -16.69 -5.23
CA GLN A 69 -15.98 -16.14 -5.69
C GLN A 69 -15.44 -15.04 -4.76
N GLU A 70 -16.31 -14.27 -4.12
CA GLU A 70 -15.94 -13.31 -3.07
C GLU A 70 -15.35 -14.00 -1.84
N ILE A 71 -16.02 -15.05 -1.36
CA ILE A 71 -15.51 -15.86 -0.24
C ILE A 71 -14.18 -16.52 -0.61
N GLU A 72 -14.07 -17.12 -1.79
CA GLU A 72 -12.81 -17.72 -2.28
C GLU A 72 -11.68 -16.70 -2.36
N ALA A 73 -11.95 -15.46 -2.78
CA ALA A 73 -10.95 -14.41 -2.85
C ALA A 73 -10.47 -13.96 -1.45
N VAL A 74 -11.37 -13.91 -0.47
CA VAL A 74 -11.02 -13.65 0.92
C VAL A 74 -10.15 -14.79 1.48
N GLN A 75 -10.52 -16.05 1.24
CA GLN A 75 -9.71 -17.20 1.62
C GLN A 75 -8.32 -17.17 0.96
N ALA A 76 -8.26 -16.84 -0.33
CA ALA A 76 -7.00 -16.70 -1.05
C ALA A 76 -6.12 -15.58 -0.46
N TYR A 77 -6.72 -14.46 -0.03
CA TYR A 77 -6.01 -13.38 0.67
C TYR A 77 -5.44 -13.85 2.02
N LEU A 78 -6.24 -14.54 2.82
CA LEU A 78 -5.84 -15.12 4.11
C LEU A 78 -4.68 -16.12 3.93
N GLN A 79 -4.77 -17.00 2.93
CA GLN A 79 -3.72 -17.96 2.60
C GLN A 79 -2.44 -17.27 2.09
N GLN A 80 -2.56 -16.21 1.30
CA GLN A 80 -1.41 -15.42 0.85
C GLN A 80 -0.71 -14.71 2.02
N SER A 81 -1.48 -14.19 2.98
CA SER A 81 -0.98 -13.56 4.21
C SER A 81 -0.12 -14.52 5.03
N SER A 82 -0.59 -15.75 5.27
CA SER A 82 0.19 -16.78 6.01
C SER A 82 1.43 -17.26 5.28
N SER A 83 1.38 -17.42 3.96
CA SER A 83 2.47 -18.02 3.18
C SER A 83 3.58 -17.04 2.81
N THR A 84 3.27 -15.74 2.70
CA THR A 84 4.20 -14.73 2.15
C THR A 84 4.74 -13.77 3.20
N LEU A 85 4.03 -13.56 4.31
CA LEU A 85 4.42 -12.60 5.35
C LEU A 85 5.04 -13.32 6.54
N LYS A 86 6.14 -12.76 7.06
CA LYS A 86 6.70 -13.19 8.35
C LYS A 86 5.77 -12.88 9.52
N GLN A 87 5.03 -11.78 9.41
CA GLN A 87 3.97 -11.38 10.32
C GLN A 87 2.71 -11.19 9.48
N PRO A 88 1.75 -12.13 9.54
CA PRO A 88 0.49 -12.00 8.83
C PRO A 88 -0.25 -10.72 9.21
N ASN A 89 -1.07 -10.24 8.28
CA ASN A 89 -1.96 -9.12 8.52
C ASN A 89 -3.00 -9.48 9.58
N GLU A 90 -3.40 -8.50 10.38
CA GLU A 90 -4.58 -8.61 11.23
C GLU A 90 -5.81 -8.41 10.36
N VAL A 91 -6.67 -9.42 10.25
CA VAL A 91 -7.83 -9.37 9.36
C VAL A 91 -9.12 -9.46 10.16
N LYS A 92 -10.05 -8.54 9.88
CA LYS A 92 -11.45 -8.62 10.34
C LYS A 92 -12.37 -8.60 9.13
N ILE A 93 -13.35 -9.49 9.10
CA ILE A 93 -14.23 -9.64 7.93
C ILE A 93 -15.65 -9.25 8.33
N PHE A 94 -16.31 -8.54 7.44
CA PHE A 94 -17.69 -8.07 7.55
C PHE A 94 -18.46 -8.50 6.31
N GLY A 95 -19.70 -8.91 6.52
CA GLY A 95 -20.70 -9.05 5.47
C GLY A 95 -21.64 -7.85 5.56
N PHE A 96 -22.04 -7.31 4.42
CA PHE A 96 -23.02 -6.21 4.41
C PHE A 96 -24.14 -6.45 3.39
N GLY A 97 -25.32 -5.98 3.77
CA GLY A 97 -26.53 -5.82 2.96
C GLY A 97 -27.20 -4.54 3.42
N GLY A 98 -28.46 -4.59 3.88
CA GLY A 98 -29.11 -3.47 4.56
C GLY A 98 -28.46 -3.15 5.91
N GLN A 99 -27.89 -4.15 6.57
CA GLN A 99 -27.07 -4.03 7.78
C GLN A 99 -25.65 -4.53 7.54
N THR A 100 -24.72 -4.14 8.40
CA THR A 100 -23.35 -4.68 8.43
C THR A 100 -23.20 -5.63 9.62
N VAL A 101 -22.61 -6.81 9.37
CA VAL A 101 -22.45 -7.85 10.38
C VAL A 101 -20.99 -8.33 10.37
N PRO A 102 -20.32 -8.39 11.54
CA PRO A 102 -19.00 -9.00 11.61
C PRO A 102 -19.10 -10.51 11.33
N LEU A 103 -18.32 -10.97 10.36
CA LEU A 103 -18.13 -12.39 10.03
C LEU A 103 -17.00 -13.03 10.83
N THR A 104 -16.12 -12.20 11.42
CA THR A 104 -15.15 -12.61 12.43
C THR A 104 -15.34 -11.83 13.72
N SER A 105 -15.03 -12.47 14.84
CA SER A 105 -15.16 -11.94 16.19
C SER A 105 -14.30 -10.67 16.41
N GLY A 106 -13.17 -10.57 15.72
CA GLY A 106 -12.24 -9.46 15.81
C GLY A 106 -11.21 -9.45 14.69
N PHE A 107 -10.15 -8.67 14.90
CA PHE A 107 -8.95 -8.70 14.07
C PHE A 107 -8.10 -9.92 14.44
N LEU A 108 -7.96 -10.85 13.51
CA LEU A 108 -7.27 -12.11 13.71
C LEU A 108 -5.97 -12.13 12.91
N THR A 109 -4.88 -12.52 13.54
CA THR A 109 -3.59 -12.75 12.88
C THR A 109 -3.42 -14.16 12.35
N ASP A 110 -4.18 -15.13 12.89
CA ASP A 110 -4.18 -16.51 12.41
C ASP A 110 -5.17 -16.65 11.26
N PRO A 111 -4.69 -16.84 10.01
CA PRO A 111 -5.58 -16.88 8.86
C PRO A 111 -6.49 -18.11 8.86
N LYS A 112 -6.09 -19.21 9.50
CA LYS A 112 -6.95 -20.40 9.63
C LYS A 112 -8.09 -20.17 10.60
N ALA A 113 -7.84 -19.45 11.69
CA ALA A 113 -8.88 -19.06 12.63
C ALA A 113 -9.87 -18.09 11.98
N ALA A 114 -9.37 -17.09 11.23
CA ALA A 114 -10.22 -16.15 10.49
C ALA A 114 -11.10 -16.86 9.45
N GLU A 115 -10.52 -17.80 8.70
CA GLU A 115 -11.25 -18.62 7.74
C GLU A 115 -12.32 -19.50 8.41
N ALA A 116 -11.98 -20.15 9.53
CA ALA A 116 -12.93 -20.96 10.27
C ALA A 116 -14.11 -20.14 10.83
N GLU A 117 -13.85 -18.95 11.38
CA GLU A 117 -14.91 -18.06 11.85
C GLU A 117 -15.79 -17.54 10.71
N LEU A 118 -15.19 -17.19 9.57
CA LEU A 118 -15.92 -16.77 8.37
C LEU A 118 -16.91 -17.85 7.93
N ILE A 119 -16.44 -19.08 7.71
CA ILE A 119 -17.29 -20.19 7.26
C ILE A 119 -18.37 -20.51 8.29
N ALA A 120 -18.00 -20.59 9.58
CA ALA A 120 -18.97 -20.84 10.65
C ALA A 120 -20.07 -19.76 10.70
N LYS A 121 -19.74 -18.50 10.38
CA LYS A 121 -20.73 -17.42 10.36
C LYS A 121 -21.59 -17.43 9.10
N LEU A 122 -21.05 -17.83 7.95
CA LEU A 122 -21.81 -18.00 6.71
C LEU A 122 -22.82 -19.17 6.81
N ASP A 123 -22.50 -20.21 7.57
CA ASP A 123 -23.40 -21.34 7.88
C ASP A 123 -24.50 -20.99 8.89
N ASP A 124 -24.45 -19.82 9.53
CA ASP A 124 -25.46 -19.36 10.49
C ASP A 124 -26.77 -18.99 9.78
N SER A 125 -27.79 -19.83 9.94
CA SER A 125 -29.13 -19.62 9.36
C SER A 125 -29.78 -18.27 9.72
N THR A 126 -29.34 -17.60 10.79
CA THR A 126 -29.86 -16.28 11.18
C THR A 126 -29.21 -15.13 10.43
N LEU A 127 -28.03 -15.33 9.82
CA LEU A 127 -27.23 -14.29 9.19
C LEU A 127 -28.02 -13.52 8.13
N GLY A 128 -28.75 -14.22 7.26
CA GLY A 128 -29.57 -13.59 6.22
C GLY A 128 -30.64 -12.66 6.78
N SER A 129 -31.29 -13.03 7.89
CA SER A 129 -32.30 -12.16 8.51
C SER A 129 -31.71 -10.88 9.12
N VAL A 130 -30.47 -10.96 9.63
CA VAL A 130 -29.77 -9.84 10.25
C VAL A 130 -29.19 -8.90 9.19
N LEU A 131 -28.59 -9.46 8.13
CA LEU A 131 -27.99 -8.70 7.03
C LEU A 131 -29.01 -7.85 6.26
N GLN A 132 -30.28 -8.29 6.21
CA GLN A 132 -31.33 -7.67 5.38
C GLN A 132 -30.89 -7.63 3.90
N PRO A 133 -30.77 -8.79 3.22
CA PRO A 133 -30.11 -8.90 1.92
C PRO A 133 -30.85 -8.15 0.80
N ASP A 134 -32.12 -7.82 0.96
CA ASP A 134 -32.90 -7.06 -0.04
C ASP A 134 -32.54 -5.57 -0.12
N SER A 135 -31.53 -5.14 0.65
CA SER A 135 -30.96 -3.81 0.63
C SER A 135 -29.43 -3.89 0.67
N THR A 136 -28.79 -2.81 0.22
CA THR A 136 -27.33 -2.67 0.19
C THR A 136 -26.98 -1.27 0.71
N ASN A 137 -26.33 -1.21 1.88
CA ASN A 137 -25.93 0.00 2.60
C ASN A 137 -24.41 0.09 2.75
N MET A 138 -23.76 0.56 1.69
CA MET A 138 -22.31 0.69 1.64
C MET A 138 -21.75 1.76 2.61
N ASN A 139 -22.52 2.82 2.89
CA ASN A 139 -22.12 3.84 3.86
C ASN A 139 -21.95 3.24 5.26
N LEU A 140 -22.91 2.40 5.68
CA LEU A 140 -22.84 1.71 6.97
C LEU A 140 -21.66 0.74 7.01
N ALA A 141 -21.45 -0.04 5.95
CA ALA A 141 -20.33 -0.98 5.86
C ALA A 141 -18.98 -0.28 6.00
N ILE A 142 -18.78 0.83 5.29
CA ILE A 142 -17.57 1.64 5.37
C ILE A 142 -17.42 2.24 6.77
N ALA A 143 -18.50 2.77 7.36
CA ALA A 143 -18.45 3.39 8.68
C ALA A 143 -18.09 2.38 9.79
N GLU A 144 -18.75 1.22 9.82
CA GLU A 144 -18.49 0.18 10.83
C GLU A 144 -17.09 -0.43 10.69
N ALA A 145 -16.68 -0.75 9.46
CA ALA A 145 -15.35 -1.28 9.21
C ALA A 145 -14.27 -0.25 9.57
N SER A 146 -14.49 1.03 9.27
CA SER A 146 -13.58 2.11 9.65
C SER A 146 -13.50 2.29 11.17
N ASN A 147 -14.64 2.27 11.86
CA ASN A 147 -14.70 2.34 13.32
C ASN A 147 -13.96 1.16 13.98
N ALA A 148 -14.04 -0.04 13.41
CA ALA A 148 -13.26 -1.19 13.87
C ALA A 148 -11.76 -0.97 13.65
N LEU A 149 -11.34 -0.48 12.48
CA LEU A 149 -9.93 -0.18 12.18
C LEU A 149 -9.32 0.88 13.10
N LEU A 150 -10.11 1.86 13.56
CA LEU A 150 -9.65 2.88 14.52
C LEU A 150 -9.21 2.29 15.86
N GLN A 151 -9.77 1.13 16.25
CA GLN A 151 -9.39 0.45 17.49
C GLN A 151 -8.02 -0.22 17.38
N VAL A 152 -7.49 -0.40 16.16
CA VAL A 152 -6.19 -1.02 15.93
C VAL A 152 -5.09 0.04 15.98
N GLN A 153 -4.07 -0.19 16.82
CA GLN A 153 -2.92 0.69 16.99
C GLN A 153 -1.68 0.11 16.27
N ASP A 154 -0.70 0.96 15.97
CA ASP A 154 0.61 0.59 15.41
C ASP A 154 0.59 -0.23 14.11
N ARG A 155 -0.46 -0.07 13.31
CA ARG A 155 -0.64 -0.74 12.02
C ARG A 155 -1.22 0.20 10.98
N CYS A 156 -0.87 -0.02 9.72
CA CYS A 156 -1.57 0.58 8.59
C CYS A 156 -2.98 0.03 8.52
N ARG A 157 -3.95 0.94 8.41
CA ARG A 157 -5.38 0.62 8.40
C ARG A 157 -5.87 0.63 6.96
N GLU A 158 -6.24 -0.54 6.47
CA GLU A 158 -6.68 -0.75 5.10
C GLU A 158 -8.10 -1.31 5.14
N LEU A 159 -9.03 -0.61 4.50
CA LEU A 159 -10.39 -1.09 4.28
C LEU A 159 -10.46 -1.65 2.86
N LEU A 160 -10.90 -2.90 2.73
CA LEU A 160 -11.19 -3.53 1.46
C LEU A 160 -12.69 -3.67 1.30
N VAL A 161 -13.27 -3.05 0.28
CA VAL A 161 -14.69 -3.15 -0.06
C VAL A 161 -14.83 -3.96 -1.34
N VAL A 162 -15.71 -4.96 -1.33
CA VAL A 162 -16.01 -5.81 -2.47
C VAL A 162 -17.51 -5.72 -2.70
N THR A 163 -17.92 -5.34 -3.91
CA THR A 163 -19.31 -5.04 -4.22
C THR A 163 -19.60 -5.21 -5.70
N ASP A 164 -20.86 -5.46 -6.05
CA ASP A 164 -21.33 -5.44 -7.44
C ASP A 164 -21.71 -4.03 -7.92
N GLY A 165 -21.70 -3.04 -7.02
CA GLY A 165 -21.94 -1.63 -7.34
C GLY A 165 -23.41 -1.23 -7.42
N ASN A 166 -24.34 -1.99 -6.82
CA ASN A 166 -25.76 -1.62 -6.81
C ASN A 166 -26.29 -1.24 -5.41
N PRO A 167 -25.79 -0.15 -4.78
CA PRO A 167 -26.23 0.23 -3.47
C PRO A 167 -27.67 0.76 -3.50
N THR A 168 -28.52 0.32 -2.57
CA THR A 168 -29.88 0.89 -2.41
C THR A 168 -29.88 2.32 -1.88
N GLN A 169 -28.77 2.78 -1.33
CA GLN A 169 -28.57 4.16 -0.85
C GLN A 169 -27.30 4.74 -1.48
N PRO A 170 -27.32 5.98 -1.98
CA PRO A 170 -26.17 6.57 -2.62
C PRO A 170 -25.01 6.74 -1.64
N LEU A 171 -23.78 6.57 -2.14
CA LEU A 171 -22.59 6.78 -1.33
C LEU A 171 -22.46 8.27 -0.98
N GLU A 172 -22.31 8.57 0.32
CA GLU A 172 -22.32 9.93 0.84
C GLU A 172 -20.92 10.57 0.88
N PRO A 173 -20.77 11.86 0.52
CA PRO A 173 -19.48 12.55 0.60
C PRO A 173 -18.91 12.65 2.03
N GLN A 174 -19.77 12.62 3.05
CA GLN A 174 -19.34 12.68 4.45
C GLN A 174 -18.55 11.43 4.85
N THR A 175 -18.94 10.25 4.33
CA THR A 175 -18.23 8.98 4.50
C THR A 175 -16.78 9.11 4.02
N LEU A 176 -16.55 9.70 2.84
CA LEU A 176 -15.19 9.96 2.34
C LEU A 176 -14.38 10.86 3.27
N THR A 177 -14.98 11.97 3.69
CA THR A 177 -14.30 12.96 4.54
C THR A 177 -13.87 12.35 5.88
N GLN A 178 -14.72 11.50 6.48
CA GLN A 178 -14.43 10.81 7.72
C GLN A 178 -13.28 9.80 7.57
N VAL A 179 -13.31 8.98 6.53
CA VAL A 179 -12.27 7.95 6.31
C VAL A 179 -10.89 8.58 6.07
N ILE A 180 -10.83 9.67 5.28
CA ILE A 180 -9.57 10.43 5.07
C ILE A 180 -9.06 10.99 6.39
N ALA A 181 -9.94 11.61 7.19
CA ALA A 181 -9.55 12.19 8.48
C ALA A 181 -9.04 11.13 9.47
N GLN A 182 -9.50 9.88 9.33
CA GLN A 182 -9.11 8.74 10.15
C GLN A 182 -7.81 8.05 9.69
N GLY A 183 -7.24 8.48 8.57
CA GLY A 183 -6.00 7.91 8.01
C GLY A 183 -6.17 6.47 7.53
N ILE A 184 -7.38 6.10 7.11
CA ILE A 184 -7.70 4.76 6.60
C ILE A 184 -7.62 4.78 5.08
N LYS A 185 -6.93 3.80 4.50
CA LYS A 185 -6.85 3.63 3.05
C LYS A 185 -7.96 2.71 2.57
N ILE A 186 -8.73 3.14 1.58
CA ILE A 186 -9.78 2.33 0.96
C ILE A 186 -9.23 1.70 -0.30
N ASN A 187 -9.38 0.39 -0.39
CA ASN A 187 -9.23 -0.37 -1.61
C ASN A 187 -10.58 -0.97 -1.96
N SER A 188 -10.93 -0.98 -3.24
CA SER A 188 -12.24 -1.44 -3.68
C SER A 188 -12.09 -2.34 -4.89
N ILE A 189 -12.81 -3.44 -4.88
CA ILE A 189 -13.05 -4.26 -6.06
C ILE A 189 -14.52 -4.15 -6.40
N PHE A 190 -14.79 -3.85 -7.67
CA PHE A 190 -16.14 -3.92 -8.19
C PHE A 190 -16.28 -5.03 -9.22
N VAL A 191 -17.43 -5.69 -9.20
CA VAL A 191 -17.78 -6.75 -10.14
C VAL A 191 -19.05 -6.35 -10.89
N GLY A 192 -18.94 -6.06 -12.19
CA GLY A 192 -20.09 -5.69 -13.01
C GLY A 192 -19.92 -4.37 -13.75
N VAL A 193 -21.04 -3.72 -14.06
CA VAL A 193 -21.08 -2.51 -14.89
C VAL A 193 -20.88 -1.27 -14.00
N PRO A 194 -19.94 -0.37 -14.34
CA PRO A 194 -19.70 0.84 -13.55
C PRO A 194 -20.92 1.78 -13.54
N ASP A 195 -21.25 2.28 -12.35
CA ASP A 195 -22.33 3.24 -12.11
C ASP A 195 -21.82 4.52 -11.40
N ALA A 196 -22.73 5.39 -11.00
CA ALA A 196 -22.37 6.66 -10.35
C ALA A 196 -21.76 6.48 -8.96
N ASP A 197 -22.18 5.46 -8.19
CA ASP A 197 -21.65 5.22 -6.86
C ASP A 197 -20.29 4.50 -6.90
N LEU A 198 -20.04 3.66 -7.92
CA LEU A 198 -18.73 3.10 -8.21
C LEU A 198 -17.71 4.19 -8.60
N ALA A 199 -18.13 5.22 -9.34
CA ALA A 199 -17.27 6.36 -9.63
C ALA A 199 -16.85 7.11 -8.33
N LYS A 200 -17.79 7.27 -7.38
CA LYS A 200 -17.48 7.83 -6.07
C LYS A 200 -16.57 6.92 -5.26
N LEU A 201 -16.84 5.61 -5.22
CA LEU A 201 -15.98 4.64 -4.55
C LEU A 201 -14.55 4.68 -5.11
N GLY A 202 -14.42 4.81 -6.44
CA GLY A 202 -13.14 5.06 -7.10
C GLY A 202 -12.45 6.35 -6.65
N GLN A 203 -13.21 7.44 -6.54
CA GLN A 203 -12.70 8.69 -5.99
C GLN A 203 -12.26 8.53 -4.53
N MET A 204 -12.97 7.74 -3.73
CA MET A 204 -12.62 7.47 -2.34
C MET A 204 -11.30 6.68 -2.25
N SER A 205 -11.17 5.60 -3.03
CA SER A 205 -9.95 4.79 -3.05
C SER A 205 -8.75 5.60 -3.50
N THR A 206 -8.88 6.38 -4.58
CA THR A 206 -7.77 7.22 -5.06
C THR A 206 -7.40 8.34 -4.09
N SER A 207 -8.39 9.00 -3.46
CA SER A 207 -8.14 10.08 -2.49
C SER A 207 -7.46 9.60 -1.21
N THR A 208 -7.66 8.34 -0.84
CA THR A 208 -7.01 7.71 0.32
C THR A 208 -5.69 7.00 -0.05
N GLY A 209 -5.31 7.01 -1.34
CA GLY A 209 -4.10 6.38 -1.87
C GLY A 209 -4.19 4.86 -2.06
N GLY A 210 -5.40 4.30 -2.05
CA GLY A 210 -5.69 2.89 -2.35
C GLY A 210 -6.11 2.68 -3.80
N LEU A 211 -6.60 1.46 -4.08
CA LEU A 211 -6.88 1.00 -5.44
C LEU A 211 -8.37 0.84 -5.69
N LEU A 212 -8.82 1.19 -6.90
CA LEU A 212 -10.07 0.68 -7.47
C LEU A 212 -9.72 -0.35 -8.54
N LEU A 213 -10.25 -1.55 -8.41
CA LEU A 213 -10.07 -2.61 -9.39
C LEU A 213 -11.42 -3.01 -9.98
N ALA A 214 -11.54 -2.88 -11.29
CA ALA A 214 -12.54 -3.60 -12.06
C ALA A 214 -12.13 -5.06 -12.11
N SER A 215 -13.00 -5.97 -11.70
CA SER A 215 -12.75 -7.40 -11.80
C SER A 215 -13.94 -8.11 -12.43
N GLU A 216 -13.63 -9.13 -13.23
CA GLU A 216 -14.62 -10.16 -13.52
C GLU A 216 -14.71 -11.08 -12.31
N ALA A 217 -15.89 -11.61 -12.05
CA ALA A 217 -16.14 -12.48 -10.91
C ALA A 217 -15.14 -13.67 -10.87
N SER A 218 -14.81 -14.24 -12.03
CA SER A 218 -13.81 -15.31 -12.22
C SER A 218 -12.35 -14.91 -11.91
N GLN A 219 -12.04 -13.62 -11.82
CA GLN A 219 -10.69 -13.07 -11.60
C GLN A 219 -10.54 -12.41 -10.22
N LEU A 220 -11.54 -12.57 -9.35
CA LEU A 220 -11.55 -11.90 -8.05
C LEU A 220 -10.40 -12.36 -7.16
N ALA A 221 -10.17 -13.68 -7.09
CA ALA A 221 -9.09 -14.26 -6.29
C ALA A 221 -7.70 -13.77 -6.74
N SER A 222 -7.44 -13.66 -8.05
CA SER A 222 -6.17 -13.12 -8.55
C SER A 222 -6.04 -11.62 -8.27
N SER A 223 -7.14 -10.86 -8.37
CA SER A 223 -7.18 -9.42 -8.05
C SER A 223 -6.85 -9.16 -6.58
N PHE A 224 -7.39 -9.95 -5.66
CA PHE A 224 -7.03 -9.92 -4.24
C PHE A 224 -5.57 -10.30 -3.99
N LYS A 225 -5.13 -11.43 -4.56
CA LYS A 225 -3.83 -12.02 -4.26
C LYS A 225 -2.66 -11.27 -4.87
N GLU A 226 -2.79 -10.76 -6.08
CA GLU A 226 -1.67 -10.18 -6.82
C GLU A 226 -1.64 -8.65 -6.72
N LYS A 227 -2.80 -8.01 -6.93
CA LYS A 227 -2.86 -6.54 -6.98
C LYS A 227 -3.05 -5.93 -5.60
N LEU A 228 -4.12 -6.32 -4.89
CA LEU A 228 -4.41 -5.74 -3.58
C LEU A 228 -3.39 -6.13 -2.53
N PHE A 229 -3.12 -7.43 -2.37
CA PHE A 229 -2.17 -7.90 -1.38
C PHE A 229 -0.77 -7.33 -1.63
N GLY A 230 -0.34 -7.26 -2.91
CA GLY A 230 0.94 -6.65 -3.29
C GLY A 230 1.02 -5.16 -2.93
N ASN A 231 -0.06 -4.41 -3.17
CA ASN A 231 -0.13 -2.99 -2.84
C ASN A 231 -0.15 -2.73 -1.34
N ILE A 232 -1.02 -3.43 -0.61
CA ILE A 232 -1.22 -3.30 0.84
C ILE A 232 0.07 -3.61 1.60
N ASN A 233 0.80 -4.65 1.18
CA ASN A 233 1.99 -5.14 1.88
C ASN A 233 3.30 -4.66 1.24
N SER A 234 3.25 -3.61 0.43
CA SER A 234 4.42 -3.11 -0.29
C SER A 234 5.40 -2.40 0.62
N ASN A 235 6.70 -2.66 0.43
CA ASN A 235 7.79 -1.89 1.04
C ASN A 235 8.45 -0.92 0.04
N ILE A 236 7.76 -0.57 -1.05
CA ILE A 236 8.31 0.27 -2.12
C ILE A 236 8.80 1.63 -1.61
N LYS A 237 8.15 2.20 -0.58
CA LYS A 237 8.58 3.46 0.06
C LYS A 237 10.00 3.35 0.61
N TRP A 238 10.35 2.23 1.22
CA TRP A 238 11.70 1.97 1.73
C TRP A 238 12.71 1.84 0.59
N ILE A 239 12.35 1.11 -0.47
CA ILE A 239 13.23 0.93 -1.64
C ILE A 239 13.50 2.30 -2.29
N ILE A 240 12.46 3.09 -2.57
CA ILE A 240 12.57 4.42 -3.17
C ILE A 240 13.39 5.35 -2.27
N PHE A 241 13.16 5.32 -0.95
CA PHE A 241 13.93 6.12 0.00
C PHE A 241 15.42 5.81 -0.08
N TRP A 242 15.81 4.53 0.00
CA TRP A 242 17.22 4.13 -0.05
C TRP A 242 17.87 4.39 -1.40
N LEU A 243 17.12 4.26 -2.51
CA LEU A 243 17.59 4.66 -3.83
C LEU A 243 17.79 6.18 -3.93
N GLY A 244 16.92 6.98 -3.30
CA GLY A 244 17.11 8.43 -3.20
C GLY A 244 18.36 8.79 -2.39
N MET A 245 18.59 8.13 -1.26
CA MET A 245 19.81 8.33 -0.46
C MET A 245 21.08 7.87 -1.19
N ALA A 246 20.99 6.80 -1.99
CA ALA A 246 22.05 6.37 -2.89
C ALA A 246 22.34 7.44 -3.94
N TRP A 247 21.31 8.01 -4.56
CA TRP A 247 21.47 9.10 -5.53
C TRP A 247 22.15 10.33 -4.92
N ILE A 248 21.75 10.74 -3.71
CA ILE A 248 22.41 11.84 -2.99
C ILE A 248 23.89 11.51 -2.78
N SER A 249 24.19 10.32 -2.26
CA SER A 249 25.56 9.87 -2.02
C SER A 249 26.40 9.86 -3.29
N LEU A 250 25.83 9.46 -4.43
CA LEU A 250 26.47 9.53 -5.74
C LEU A 250 26.78 10.98 -6.14
N MET A 251 25.85 11.92 -5.98
CA MET A 251 26.09 13.33 -6.32
C MET A 251 27.21 13.95 -5.47
N TRP A 252 27.32 13.56 -4.21
CA TRP A 252 28.43 13.96 -3.34
C TRP A 252 29.76 13.31 -3.74
N MET A 253 29.75 12.01 -4.09
CA MET A 253 30.94 11.30 -4.60
C MET A 253 31.48 11.94 -5.89
N LEU A 254 30.60 12.49 -6.72
CA LEU A 254 30.95 13.12 -8.00
C LEU A 254 31.54 14.53 -7.88
N ILE A 255 31.64 15.13 -6.69
CA ILE A 255 32.18 16.51 -6.53
C ILE A 255 33.56 16.66 -7.17
N LEU A 256 34.50 15.76 -6.86
CA LEU A 256 35.87 15.86 -7.37
C LEU A 256 35.97 15.59 -8.88
N PRO A 257 35.31 14.54 -9.44
CA PRO A 257 35.21 14.35 -10.88
C PRO A 257 34.59 15.55 -11.62
N LEU A 258 33.49 16.10 -11.09
CA LEU A 258 32.82 17.25 -11.69
C LEU A 258 33.69 18.51 -11.66
N ASP A 259 34.31 18.81 -10.52
CA ASP A 259 35.23 19.94 -10.38
C ASP A 259 36.40 19.84 -11.36
N ARG A 260 37.15 18.72 -11.32
CA ARG A 260 38.41 18.60 -12.06
C ARG A 260 38.25 18.30 -13.55
N TRP A 261 37.37 17.37 -13.90
CA TRP A 261 37.28 16.88 -15.27
C TRP A 261 36.27 17.67 -16.08
N VAL A 262 35.10 17.95 -15.52
CA VAL A 262 34.02 18.62 -16.24
C VAL A 262 34.21 20.13 -16.20
N PHE A 263 34.20 20.74 -15.02
CA PHE A 263 34.20 22.19 -14.88
C PHE A 263 35.55 22.84 -15.19
N GLN A 264 36.65 22.33 -14.64
CA GLN A 264 37.98 22.83 -14.97
C GLN A 264 38.45 22.30 -16.34
N GLY A 265 38.31 21.00 -16.59
CA GLY A 265 38.83 20.35 -17.80
C GLY A 265 38.08 20.70 -19.08
N MET A 266 36.76 20.48 -19.11
CA MET A 266 35.96 20.71 -20.33
C MET A 266 35.51 22.16 -20.49
N PHE A 267 35.09 22.80 -19.40
CA PHE A 267 34.53 24.17 -19.44
C PHE A 267 35.56 25.27 -19.14
N GLY A 268 36.80 24.91 -18.75
CA GLY A 268 37.87 25.88 -18.49
C GLY A 268 37.57 26.84 -17.33
N LEU A 269 36.69 26.47 -16.40
CA LEU A 269 36.32 27.32 -15.28
C LEU A 269 37.50 27.48 -14.30
N LYS A 270 37.60 28.66 -13.69
CA LYS A 270 38.56 28.89 -12.59
C LYS A 270 38.27 27.94 -11.44
N ILE A 271 39.33 27.47 -10.76
CA ILE A 271 39.27 26.48 -9.67
C ILE A 271 38.18 26.83 -8.62
N ASP A 272 38.13 28.08 -8.17
CA ASP A 272 37.14 28.51 -7.17
C ASP A 272 35.69 28.40 -7.68
N LEU A 273 35.46 28.68 -8.96
CA LEU A 273 34.13 28.65 -9.56
C LEU A 273 33.70 27.21 -9.88
N ALA A 274 34.63 26.38 -10.34
CA ALA A 274 34.42 24.97 -10.60
C ALA A 274 34.06 24.19 -9.32
N GLY A 275 34.81 24.42 -8.23
CA GLY A 275 34.51 23.81 -6.94
C GLY A 275 33.16 24.25 -6.38
N ARG A 276 32.82 25.54 -6.50
CA ARG A 276 31.49 26.05 -6.11
C ARG A 276 30.36 25.45 -6.96
N ALA A 277 30.56 25.28 -8.26
CA ALA A 277 29.57 24.66 -9.15
C ALA A 277 29.35 23.18 -8.80
N ALA A 278 30.42 22.43 -8.51
CA ALA A 278 30.33 21.03 -8.09
C ALA A 278 29.59 20.86 -6.75
N LEU A 279 29.90 21.73 -5.77
CA LEU A 279 29.17 21.76 -4.50
C LEU A 279 27.71 22.15 -4.68
N ALA A 280 27.43 23.16 -5.51
CA ALA A 280 26.07 23.58 -5.81
C ALA A 280 25.24 22.46 -6.45
N ASN A 281 25.85 21.65 -7.35
CA ASN A 281 25.20 20.47 -7.92
C ASN A 281 24.83 19.44 -6.84
N ALA A 282 25.76 19.10 -5.93
CA ALA A 282 25.50 18.14 -4.87
C ALA A 282 24.40 18.62 -3.90
N LEU A 283 24.42 19.90 -3.52
CA LEU A 283 23.40 20.52 -2.67
C LEU A 283 22.04 20.57 -3.37
N PHE A 284 22.01 20.97 -4.64
CA PHE A 284 20.79 20.99 -5.44
C PHE A 284 20.12 19.61 -5.44
N TRP A 285 20.85 18.56 -5.81
CA TRP A 285 20.28 17.21 -5.83
C TRP A 285 19.89 16.71 -4.44
N THR A 286 20.62 17.07 -3.40
CA THR A 286 20.21 16.76 -2.02
C THR A 286 18.83 17.34 -1.70
N THR A 287 18.64 18.64 -1.93
CA THR A 287 17.36 19.30 -1.68
C THR A 287 16.23 18.81 -2.60
N ALA A 288 16.52 18.61 -3.89
CA ALA A 288 15.55 18.15 -4.87
C ALA A 288 15.08 16.72 -4.55
N THR A 289 16.01 15.80 -4.29
CA THR A 289 15.67 14.42 -3.95
C THR A 289 14.86 14.33 -2.66
N LEU A 290 15.25 15.04 -1.60
CA LEU A 290 14.46 15.06 -0.36
C LEU A 290 13.06 15.65 -0.57
N SER A 291 12.93 16.69 -1.40
CA SER A 291 11.63 17.29 -1.74
C SER A 291 10.73 16.32 -2.53
N VAL A 292 11.31 15.57 -3.47
CA VAL A 292 10.60 14.54 -4.24
C VAL A 292 10.17 13.38 -3.34
N LEU A 293 11.08 12.87 -2.50
CA LEU A 293 10.76 11.80 -1.54
C LEU A 293 9.63 12.22 -0.60
N TRP A 294 9.67 13.45 -0.08
CA TRP A 294 8.62 13.97 0.80
C TRP A 294 7.25 14.02 0.11
N LYS A 295 7.18 14.50 -1.14
CA LYS A 295 5.92 14.67 -1.86
C LYS A 295 5.35 13.38 -2.46
N VAL A 296 6.20 12.48 -2.95
CA VAL A 296 5.77 11.33 -3.76
C VAL A 296 5.60 10.08 -2.92
N SER A 297 6.62 9.71 -2.15
CA SER A 297 6.59 8.46 -1.36
C SER A 297 6.27 8.70 0.12
N GLY A 298 6.47 9.92 0.60
CA GLY A 298 6.63 10.20 2.03
C GLY A 298 7.99 9.70 2.55
N ILE A 299 8.29 10.05 3.81
CA ILE A 299 9.46 9.52 4.51
C ILE A 299 9.01 8.29 5.31
N PRO A 300 9.59 7.10 5.06
CA PRO A 300 9.14 5.84 5.68
C PRO A 300 9.32 5.81 7.21
N PHE A 301 10.18 6.69 7.75
CA PHE A 301 10.37 6.85 9.20
C PHE A 301 9.27 7.67 9.88
N ILE A 302 8.52 8.47 9.14
CA ILE A 302 7.43 9.31 9.66
C ILE A 302 6.10 8.61 9.47
N ASN A 303 5.90 8.03 8.29
CA ASN A 303 4.73 7.21 8.00
C ASN A 303 5.16 5.97 7.22
N ALA A 304 5.04 4.81 7.85
CA ALA A 304 5.28 3.51 7.21
C ALA A 304 4.12 3.13 6.27
N CYS A 305 2.96 3.77 6.47
CA CYS A 305 1.77 3.75 5.61
C CYS A 305 1.83 4.94 4.63
#